data_AF-A0A438AKJ4-F1
#
_entry.id   AF-A0A438AKJ4-F1
#
_cell.length_a   1.000
_cell.length_b   1.000
_cell.length_c   1.000
_cell.angle_alpha   90.00
_cell.angle_beta   90.00
_cell.angle_gamma   90.00
#
_symmetry.space_group_name_H-M   'P 1'
#
loop_
_entity.id
_entity.type
_entity.pdbx_description
1 polymer ?
#
loop_
_entity_poly.entity_id
_entity_poly.type
_entity_poly.pdbx_seq_one_letter_code
_entity_poly.pdbx_strand_id
1 'polypeptide(L)'
;MAPDPDAGPVIDPPLARAASSGAPGLRVPHPAGPEFRGDCAACADLCCLALALDRGDAFAIDKPAGQPCPNLAPGGGCTIHATRARAGFPGCVAYDCAGAGQKVTAEVFGGADWRETPALTGPMMRAFSAMRRVQELRQVLAAALQLPLGVADRRSARDHFAALTPGPGGWTAEALEAAVTGPRPVQIDAFLRGLSGPARAAGLDRAGVPGDDDRG
;
A
#
# COMPACT_ATOMS: atom_id res chain seq x y z
N MET A 1 67.55 -31.06 -21.80
CA MET A 1 66.35 -30.21 -21.90
C MET A 1 66.08 -29.69 -20.49
N ALA A 2 66.60 -28.51 -20.16
CA ALA A 2 66.47 -27.94 -18.82
C ALA A 2 65.13 -27.21 -18.68
N PRO A 3 64.46 -27.29 -17.52
CA PRO A 3 63.23 -26.55 -17.29
C PRO A 3 63.51 -25.05 -17.07
N ASP A 4 62.56 -24.23 -17.54
CA ASP A 4 62.56 -22.78 -17.54
C ASP A 4 62.44 -22.20 -16.10
N PRO A 5 63.35 -21.34 -15.62
CA PRO A 5 63.35 -20.85 -14.24
C PRO A 5 62.34 -19.73 -13.94
N ASP A 6 61.52 -19.29 -14.91
CA ASP A 6 60.65 -18.11 -14.76
C ASP A 6 59.15 -18.40 -14.57
N ALA A 7 58.78 -19.62 -14.14
CA ALA A 7 57.41 -19.96 -13.80
C ALA A 7 57.04 -19.46 -12.38
N GLY A 8 56.69 -18.18 -12.27
CA GLY A 8 56.13 -17.60 -11.06
C GLY A 8 54.81 -18.29 -10.62
N PRO A 9 54.43 -18.18 -9.33
CA PRO A 9 53.27 -18.88 -8.79
C PRO A 9 51.98 -18.37 -9.45
N VAL A 10 51.19 -19.30 -9.98
CA VAL A 10 49.82 -19.03 -10.46
C VAL A 10 48.96 -18.74 -9.24
N ILE A 11 48.69 -17.45 -9.00
CA ILE A 11 47.75 -16.99 -7.98
C ILE A 11 46.34 -17.14 -8.56
N ASP A 12 45.52 -18.01 -7.95
CA ASP A 12 44.11 -18.10 -8.30
C ASP A 12 43.42 -16.74 -8.14
N PRO A 13 42.65 -16.26 -9.13
CA PRO A 13 41.92 -15.01 -9.00
C PRO A 13 40.87 -15.15 -7.89
N PRO A 14 40.60 -14.07 -7.12
CA PRO A 14 39.57 -14.14 -6.09
C PRO A 14 38.24 -14.48 -6.73
N LEU A 15 37.60 -15.54 -6.20
CA LEU A 15 36.22 -15.91 -6.51
C LEU A 15 35.35 -14.64 -6.47
N ALA A 16 34.87 -14.22 -7.63
CA ALA A 16 34.00 -13.07 -7.77
C ALA A 16 32.80 -13.26 -6.84
N ARG A 17 32.69 -12.39 -5.83
CA ARG A 17 31.48 -12.29 -5.02
C ARG A 17 30.33 -12.02 -5.98
N ALA A 18 29.36 -12.94 -6.03
CA ALA A 18 28.09 -12.69 -6.68
C ALA A 18 27.51 -11.37 -6.14
N ALA A 19 27.39 -10.37 -7.01
CA ALA A 19 26.72 -9.13 -6.69
C ALA A 19 25.26 -9.46 -6.36
N SER A 20 24.86 -9.26 -5.11
CA SER A 20 23.45 -9.30 -4.75
C SER A 20 22.75 -8.16 -5.46
N SER A 21 21.86 -8.47 -6.41
CA SER A 21 21.05 -7.53 -7.18
C SER A 21 19.99 -6.77 -6.37
N GLY A 22 20.23 -6.52 -5.08
CA GLY A 22 19.42 -5.61 -4.28
C GLY A 22 19.80 -4.18 -4.65
N ALA A 23 18.84 -3.41 -5.18
CA ALA A 23 19.04 -2.00 -5.47
C ALA A 23 19.60 -1.28 -4.23
N PRO A 24 20.79 -0.64 -4.31
CA PRO A 24 21.33 0.09 -3.18
C PRO A 24 20.47 1.32 -2.92
N GLY A 25 19.94 1.44 -1.70
CA GLY A 25 19.42 2.70 -1.17
C GLY A 25 17.91 2.84 -0.97
N LEU A 26 17.08 1.81 -1.23
CA LEU A 26 15.64 1.96 -0.94
C LEU A 26 15.40 2.14 0.56
N ARG A 27 14.99 3.35 0.94
CA ARG A 27 14.56 3.67 2.30
C ARG A 27 13.12 3.22 2.49
N VAL A 28 12.92 2.29 3.42
CA VAL A 28 11.57 1.92 3.85
C VAL A 28 11.12 2.93 4.91
N PRO A 29 9.98 3.62 4.72
CA PRO A 29 9.41 4.54 5.70
C PRO A 29 8.95 3.78 6.96
N HIS A 30 8.82 4.50 8.08
CA HIS A 30 8.15 3.95 9.25
C HIS A 30 6.66 3.70 8.94
N PRO A 31 6.03 2.60 9.42
CA PRO A 31 4.61 2.29 9.11
C PRO A 31 3.61 3.35 9.59
N ALA A 32 3.93 4.09 10.66
CA ALA A 32 3.16 5.25 11.14
C ALA A 32 3.64 6.60 10.57
N GLY A 33 4.53 6.58 9.56
CA GLY A 33 5.08 7.76 8.92
C GLY A 33 4.07 8.46 8.01
N PRO A 34 4.38 9.71 7.59
CA PRO A 34 3.48 10.51 6.76
C PRO A 34 3.17 9.89 5.39
N GLU A 35 4.03 9.00 4.89
CA GLU A 35 3.83 8.31 3.61
C GLU A 35 2.58 7.42 3.58
N PHE A 36 2.14 6.93 4.75
CA PHE A 36 0.94 6.11 4.90
C PHE A 36 -0.21 6.85 5.56
N ARG A 37 -0.15 8.19 5.66
CA ARG A 37 -1.22 8.99 6.24
C ARG A 37 -2.11 9.52 5.12
N GLY A 38 -3.42 9.32 5.23
CA GLY A 38 -4.38 9.98 4.34
C GLY A 38 -4.28 11.52 4.44
N ASP A 39 -4.16 12.19 3.29
CA ASP A 39 -4.34 13.63 3.17
C ASP A 39 -5.56 13.89 2.28
N CYS A 40 -6.72 14.06 2.92
CA CYS A 40 -7.97 14.28 2.20
C CYS A 40 -7.99 15.61 1.43
N ALA A 41 -7.24 16.62 1.87
CA ALA A 41 -7.20 17.93 1.20
C ALA A 41 -6.40 17.88 -0.12
N ALA A 42 -5.46 16.93 -0.24
CA ALA A 42 -4.71 16.66 -1.46
C ALA A 42 -5.34 15.58 -2.36
N CYS A 43 -6.57 15.14 -2.05
CA CYS A 43 -7.27 14.07 -2.75
C CYS A 43 -8.55 14.60 -3.43
N ALA A 44 -8.93 14.01 -4.55
CA ALA A 44 -10.24 14.23 -5.19
C ALA A 44 -11.39 13.46 -4.48
N ASP A 45 -11.39 13.44 -3.14
CA ASP A 45 -12.43 12.83 -2.31
C ASP A 45 -12.75 11.35 -2.62
N LEU A 46 -11.74 10.58 -3.05
CA LEU A 46 -11.93 9.25 -3.66
C LEU A 46 -12.56 8.22 -2.72
N CYS A 47 -12.33 8.30 -1.41
CA CYS A 47 -13.00 7.42 -0.45
C CYS A 47 -14.50 7.71 -0.31
N CYS A 48 -14.91 8.98 -0.41
CA CYS A 48 -16.31 9.41 -0.36
C CYS A 48 -17.09 9.03 -1.62
N LEU A 49 -16.39 8.90 -2.76
CA LEU A 49 -16.95 8.43 -4.03
C LEU A 49 -16.94 6.89 -4.12
N ALA A 50 -15.77 6.28 -3.97
CA ALA A 50 -15.51 4.93 -4.46
C ALA A 50 -16.05 3.82 -3.55
N LEU A 51 -16.14 4.07 -2.24
CA LEU A 51 -16.51 3.02 -1.27
C LEU A 51 -18.01 2.90 -1.12
N ALA A 52 -18.53 1.69 -0.96
CA ALA A 52 -19.89 1.51 -0.48
C ALA A 52 -19.94 1.76 1.03
N LEU A 53 -21.08 2.29 1.51
CA LEU A 53 -21.44 2.38 2.92
C LEU A 53 -22.73 1.60 3.09
N ASP A 54 -22.77 0.68 4.05
CA ASP A 54 -23.98 -0.07 4.40
C ASP A 54 -24.52 0.48 5.72
N ARG A 55 -25.83 0.73 5.79
CA ARG A 55 -26.44 1.25 7.01
C ARG A 55 -26.27 0.25 8.15
N GLY A 56 -25.79 0.72 9.29
CA GLY A 56 -25.60 -0.06 10.51
C GLY A 56 -24.76 0.70 11.53
N ASP A 57 -24.02 -0.02 12.37
CA ASP A 57 -23.23 0.58 13.45
C ASP A 57 -22.13 1.52 12.93
N ALA A 58 -21.58 1.23 11.75
CA ALA A 58 -20.50 2.00 11.16
C ALA A 58 -20.99 3.26 10.40
N PHE A 59 -22.20 3.21 9.82
CA PHE A 59 -22.71 4.24 8.91
C PHE A 59 -24.23 4.42 9.03
N ALA A 60 -24.69 5.66 9.09
CA ALA A 60 -26.11 6.00 9.19
C ALA A 60 -26.90 5.80 7.88
N ILE A 61 -26.22 5.61 6.75
CA ILE A 61 -26.82 5.58 5.43
C ILE A 61 -26.33 4.38 4.63
N ASP A 62 -27.19 3.94 3.71
CA ASP A 62 -26.77 3.16 2.56
C ASP A 62 -26.24 4.11 1.49
N LYS A 63 -25.10 3.78 0.91
CA LYS A 63 -24.49 4.52 -0.19
C LYS A 63 -23.75 3.53 -1.08
N PRO A 64 -24.19 3.24 -2.31
CA PRO A 64 -23.47 2.33 -3.18
C PRO A 64 -22.11 2.92 -3.61
N ALA A 65 -21.20 2.04 -3.99
CA ALA A 65 -19.91 2.42 -4.57
C ALA A 65 -20.10 3.23 -5.86
N GLY A 66 -19.31 4.29 -6.04
CA GLY A 66 -19.38 5.16 -7.22
C GLY A 66 -20.47 6.23 -7.18
N GLN A 67 -21.33 6.23 -6.15
CA GLN A 67 -22.18 7.38 -5.85
C GLN A 67 -21.46 8.31 -4.86
N PRO A 68 -21.35 9.62 -5.15
CA PRO A 68 -20.78 10.58 -4.22
C PRO A 68 -21.53 10.57 -2.89
N CYS A 69 -20.81 10.59 -1.77
CA CYS A 69 -21.41 10.75 -0.46
C CYS A 69 -22.24 12.05 -0.41
N PRO A 70 -23.47 12.03 0.14
CA PRO A 70 -24.30 13.24 0.23
C PRO A 70 -23.69 14.33 1.13
N ASN A 71 -22.72 13.96 1.99
CA ASN A 71 -21.96 14.90 2.80
C ASN A 71 -20.74 15.51 2.08
N LEU A 72 -20.54 15.21 0.79
CA LEU A 72 -19.47 15.81 0.00
C LEU A 72 -19.93 17.17 -0.53
N ALA A 73 -19.14 18.23 -0.29
CA ALA A 73 -19.46 19.54 -0.84
C ALA A 73 -19.27 19.56 -2.36
N PRO A 74 -19.96 20.44 -3.12
CA PRO A 74 -19.79 20.54 -4.57
C PRO A 74 -18.33 20.75 -5.01
N GLY A 75 -17.60 21.61 -4.29
CA GLY A 75 -16.17 21.88 -4.50
C GLY A 75 -15.23 20.89 -3.80
N GLY A 76 -15.77 19.95 -3.01
CA GLY A 76 -14.99 18.89 -2.36
C GLY A 76 -14.84 19.04 -0.88
N GLY A 77 -14.33 17.99 -0.27
CA GLY A 77 -14.26 17.86 1.17
C GLY A 77 -15.59 17.45 1.80
N CYS A 78 -15.48 16.62 2.83
CA CYS A 78 -16.61 16.17 3.62
C CYS A 78 -17.07 17.30 4.57
N THR A 79 -18.32 17.75 4.42
CA THR A 79 -18.90 18.85 5.22
C THR A 79 -19.05 18.52 6.70
N ILE A 80 -19.04 17.23 7.04
CA ILE A 80 -19.13 16.72 8.42
C ILE A 80 -17.82 16.13 8.93
N HIS A 81 -16.67 16.36 8.27
CA HIS A 81 -15.42 15.64 8.56
C HIS A 81 -15.02 15.65 10.05
N ALA A 82 -15.16 16.80 10.71
CA ALA A 82 -14.85 16.97 12.13
C ALA A 82 -15.89 16.35 13.08
N THR A 83 -17.10 16.09 12.60
CA THR A 83 -18.25 15.60 13.39
C THR A 83 -18.74 14.22 12.95
N ARG A 84 -18.03 13.53 12.05
CA ARG A 84 -18.40 12.22 11.44
C ARG A 84 -18.97 11.23 12.45
N ALA A 85 -18.25 10.95 13.54
CA ALA A 85 -18.71 10.01 14.56
C ALA A 85 -20.07 10.40 15.16
N ARG A 86 -20.25 11.68 15.53
CA ARG A 86 -21.52 12.20 16.07
C ARG A 86 -22.64 12.24 15.04
N ALA A 87 -22.29 12.36 13.76
CA ALA A 87 -23.22 12.35 12.64
C ALA A 87 -23.56 10.93 12.16
N GLY A 88 -23.11 9.88 12.84
CA GLY A 88 -23.40 8.48 12.50
C GLY A 88 -22.46 7.88 11.45
N PHE A 89 -21.22 8.36 11.35
CA PHE A 89 -20.19 7.83 10.46
C PHE A 89 -18.90 7.43 11.20
N PRO A 90 -18.96 6.67 12.31
CA PRO A 90 -17.74 6.20 12.99
C PRO A 90 -16.85 5.33 12.10
N GLY A 91 -17.41 4.61 11.12
CA GLY A 91 -16.63 3.88 10.11
C GLY A 91 -15.73 4.79 9.28
N CYS A 92 -16.18 6.00 8.95
CA CYS A 92 -15.34 6.99 8.25
C CYS A 92 -14.21 7.56 9.12
N VAL A 93 -14.29 7.43 10.44
CA VAL A 93 -13.23 7.84 11.38
C VAL A 93 -12.19 6.73 11.55
N ALA A 94 -12.65 5.48 11.66
CA ALA A 94 -11.77 4.32 11.78
C ALA A 94 -11.02 3.99 10.48
N TYR A 95 -11.58 4.40 9.34
CA TYR A 95 -11.02 4.15 8.03
C TYR A 95 -9.81 5.05 7.72
N ASP A 96 -8.70 4.44 7.29
CA ASP A 96 -7.57 5.12 6.63
C ASP A 96 -7.29 4.46 5.27
N CYS A 97 -7.07 5.29 4.25
CA CYS A 97 -6.69 4.81 2.91
C CYS A 97 -5.18 4.60 2.76
N ALA A 98 -4.40 4.76 3.83
CA ALA A 98 -2.95 4.65 3.86
C ALA A 98 -2.26 5.58 2.84
N GLY A 99 -2.84 6.76 2.63
CA GLY A 99 -2.36 7.74 1.66
C GLY A 99 -2.65 7.44 0.18
N ALA A 100 -3.49 6.44 -0.11
CA ALA A 100 -3.79 6.05 -1.50
C ALA A 100 -4.49 7.16 -2.30
N GLY A 101 -5.41 7.89 -1.66
CA GLY A 101 -6.24 8.89 -2.33
C GLY A 101 -5.42 10.01 -2.96
N GLN A 102 -4.55 10.66 -2.17
CA GLN A 102 -3.72 11.75 -2.67
C GLN A 102 -2.70 11.28 -3.71
N LYS A 103 -2.21 10.05 -3.58
CA LYS A 103 -1.26 9.49 -4.56
C LYS A 103 -1.92 9.23 -5.91
N VAL A 104 -3.15 8.72 -5.93
CA VAL A 104 -3.89 8.55 -7.19
C VAL A 104 -4.15 9.91 -7.83
N THR A 105 -4.64 10.89 -7.07
CA THR A 105 -4.90 12.23 -7.61
C THR A 105 -3.61 12.86 -8.17
N ALA A 106 -2.53 12.91 -7.39
CA ALA A 106 -1.31 13.61 -7.78
C ALA A 106 -0.42 12.81 -8.76
N GLU A 107 -0.13 11.54 -8.45
CA GLU A 107 0.90 10.77 -9.18
C GLU A 107 0.34 10.08 -10.43
N VAL A 108 -0.94 9.68 -10.44
CA VAL A 108 -1.54 8.92 -11.56
C VAL A 108 -2.33 9.81 -12.51
N PHE A 109 -3.06 10.79 -11.97
CA PHE A 109 -3.96 11.65 -12.74
C PHE A 109 -3.52 13.12 -12.79
N GLY A 110 -2.30 13.44 -12.34
CA GLY A 110 -1.70 14.77 -12.49
C GLY A 110 -2.49 15.90 -11.82
N GLY A 111 -3.21 15.61 -10.73
CA GLY A 111 -4.06 16.55 -10.01
C GLY A 111 -5.49 16.67 -10.52
N ALA A 112 -5.91 15.87 -11.50
CA ALA A 112 -7.25 15.95 -12.06
C ALA A 112 -8.35 15.55 -11.04
N ASP A 113 -9.53 16.13 -11.25
CA ASP A 113 -10.73 15.87 -10.47
C ASP A 113 -11.82 15.20 -11.32
N TRP A 114 -12.40 14.10 -10.81
CA TRP A 114 -13.49 13.39 -11.47
C TRP A 114 -14.76 14.23 -11.59
N ARG A 115 -14.95 15.25 -10.75
CA ARG A 115 -16.11 16.16 -10.80
C ARG A 115 -16.04 17.10 -11.99
N GLU A 116 -14.84 17.58 -12.30
CA GLU A 116 -14.57 18.45 -13.44
C GLU A 116 -14.50 17.64 -14.74
N THR A 117 -14.02 16.39 -14.65
CA THR A 117 -13.91 15.48 -15.79
C THR A 117 -14.62 14.15 -15.48
N PRO A 118 -15.96 14.06 -15.66
CA PRO A 118 -16.74 12.86 -15.30
C PRO A 118 -16.26 11.55 -15.93
N ALA A 119 -15.63 11.61 -17.11
CA ALA A 119 -15.01 10.46 -17.77
C ALA A 119 -13.90 9.79 -16.93
N LEU A 120 -13.30 10.51 -15.98
CA LEU A 120 -12.26 9.99 -15.08
C LEU A 120 -12.82 9.25 -13.86
N THR A 121 -14.13 9.32 -13.56
CA THR A 121 -14.74 8.70 -12.38
C THR A 121 -14.39 7.21 -12.27
N GLY A 122 -14.67 6.43 -13.31
CA GLY A 122 -14.37 4.99 -13.33
C GLY A 122 -12.87 4.67 -13.26
N PRO A 123 -12.02 5.28 -14.12
CA PRO A 123 -10.57 5.14 -14.05
C PRO A 123 -9.97 5.47 -12.67
N MET A 124 -10.34 6.60 -12.06
CA MET A 124 -9.83 7.01 -10.74
C MET A 124 -10.30 6.07 -9.64
N MET A 125 -11.54 5.59 -9.68
CA MET A 125 -12.04 4.59 -8.72
C MET A 125 -11.25 3.28 -8.77
N ARG A 126 -10.94 2.77 -9.99
CA ARG A 126 -10.13 1.55 -10.14
C ARG A 126 -8.71 1.75 -9.63
N ALA A 127 -8.08 2.86 -10.02
CA ALA A 127 -6.73 3.21 -9.54
C ALA A 127 -6.70 3.39 -8.01
N PHE A 128 -7.74 3.97 -7.41
CA PHE A 128 -7.87 4.09 -5.95
C PHE A 128 -7.93 2.74 -5.26
N SER A 129 -8.75 1.81 -5.74
CA SER A 129 -8.83 0.46 -5.20
C SER A 129 -7.48 -0.28 -5.29
N ALA A 130 -6.79 -0.17 -6.43
CA ALA A 130 -5.47 -0.75 -6.61
C ALA A 130 -4.41 -0.11 -5.68
N MET A 131 -4.34 1.23 -5.65
CA MET A 131 -3.38 1.95 -4.80
C MET A 131 -3.62 1.67 -3.31
N ARG A 132 -4.87 1.55 -2.86
CA ARG A 132 -5.18 1.15 -1.48
C ARG A 132 -4.54 -0.19 -1.13
N ARG A 133 -4.70 -1.20 -1.99
CA ARG A 133 -4.10 -2.52 -1.76
C ARG A 133 -2.57 -2.46 -1.78
N VAL A 134 -1.99 -1.66 -2.68
CA VAL A 134 -0.54 -1.42 -2.72
C VAL A 134 -0.05 -0.78 -1.41
N GLN A 135 -0.70 0.30 -0.95
CA GLN A 135 -0.29 0.99 0.28
C GLN A 135 -0.48 0.12 1.53
N GLU A 136 -1.56 -0.65 1.62
CA GLU A 136 -1.78 -1.62 2.70
C GLU A 136 -0.61 -2.61 2.78
N LEU A 137 -0.26 -3.25 1.65
CA LEU A 137 0.86 -4.20 1.59
C LEU A 137 2.20 -3.54 1.93
N ARG A 138 2.46 -2.33 1.43
CA ARG A 138 3.66 -1.55 1.76
C ARG A 138 3.73 -1.22 3.25
N GLN A 139 2.63 -0.81 3.86
CA GLN A 139 2.56 -0.47 5.27
C GLN A 139 2.79 -1.70 6.16
N VAL A 140 2.19 -2.85 5.81
CA VAL A 140 2.41 -4.11 6.53
C VAL A 140 3.85 -4.58 6.40
N LEU A 141 4.46 -4.48 5.23
CA LEU A 141 5.89 -4.79 5.04
C LEU A 141 6.80 -3.83 5.83
N ALA A 142 6.47 -2.55 5.87
CA ALA A 142 7.18 -1.55 6.68
C ALA A 142 7.08 -1.87 8.18
N ALA A 143 5.92 -2.35 8.64
CA ALA A 143 5.69 -2.81 10.00
C ALA A 143 6.50 -4.09 10.30
N ALA A 144 6.46 -5.07 9.42
CA ALA A 144 7.26 -6.30 9.56
C ALA A 144 8.76 -6.00 9.70
N LEU A 145 9.27 -5.00 8.98
CA LEU A 145 10.67 -4.58 9.06
C LEU A 145 11.08 -3.92 10.39
N GLN A 146 10.11 -3.53 11.23
CA GLN A 146 10.35 -3.07 12.61
C GLN A 146 10.53 -4.23 13.60
N LEU A 147 10.19 -5.46 13.20
CA LEU A 147 10.31 -6.65 14.03
C LEU A 147 11.75 -7.20 13.97
N PRO A 148 12.16 -8.01 14.98
CA PRO A 148 13.46 -8.68 14.98
C PRO A 148 13.48 -9.85 13.98
N LEU A 149 13.53 -9.52 12.69
CA LEU A 149 13.61 -10.48 11.59
C LEU A 149 15.04 -11.01 11.39
N GLY A 150 15.16 -12.28 11.03
CA GLY A 150 16.40 -12.86 10.53
C GLY A 150 16.86 -12.20 9.22
N VAL A 151 18.13 -12.40 8.85
CA VAL A 151 18.74 -11.75 7.66
C VAL A 151 17.97 -12.10 6.37
N ALA A 152 17.53 -13.35 6.23
CA ALA A 152 16.76 -13.80 5.07
C ALA A 152 15.39 -13.11 4.99
N ASP A 153 14.59 -13.16 6.05
CA ASP A 153 13.26 -12.54 6.09
C ASP A 153 13.32 -11.02 5.90
N ARG A 154 14.32 -10.36 6.51
CA ARG A 154 14.53 -8.91 6.33
C ARG A 154 14.85 -8.56 4.87
N ARG A 155 15.62 -9.40 4.17
CA ARG A 155 15.90 -9.22 2.73
C ARG A 155 14.63 -9.41 1.92
N SER A 156 13.89 -10.50 2.13
CA SER A 156 12.63 -10.78 1.43
C SER A 156 11.60 -9.66 1.63
N ALA A 157 11.42 -9.16 2.85
CA ALA A 157 10.52 -8.04 3.12
C ALA A 157 10.93 -6.76 2.36
N ARG A 158 12.23 -6.45 2.28
CA ARG A 158 12.73 -5.31 1.50
C ARG A 158 12.51 -5.49 0.00
N ASP A 159 12.75 -6.68 -0.52
CA ASP A 159 12.56 -6.99 -1.94
C ASP A 159 11.08 -6.88 -2.33
N HIS A 160 10.18 -7.39 -1.48
CA HIS A 160 8.74 -7.22 -1.65
C HIS A 160 8.31 -5.75 -1.60
N PHE A 161 8.85 -4.96 -0.68
CA PHE A 161 8.56 -3.53 -0.57
C PHE A 161 9.08 -2.76 -1.80
N ALA A 162 10.28 -3.08 -2.26
CA ALA A 162 10.89 -2.48 -3.45
C ALA A 162 10.04 -2.71 -4.69
N ALA A 163 9.49 -3.90 -4.85
CA ALA A 163 8.67 -4.22 -5.99
C ALA A 163 7.24 -3.66 -5.93
N LEU A 164 6.85 -3.04 -4.82
CA LEU A 164 5.63 -2.22 -4.67
C LEU A 164 5.96 -0.72 -4.66
N THR A 165 7.15 -0.33 -5.13
CA THR A 165 7.55 1.07 -5.30
C THR A 165 7.53 1.38 -6.80
N PRO A 166 7.01 2.54 -7.23
CA PRO A 166 6.97 2.88 -8.64
C PRO A 166 8.39 3.01 -9.20
N GLY A 167 8.54 2.73 -10.49
CA GLY A 167 9.79 2.99 -11.20
C GLY A 167 10.05 4.50 -11.41
N PRO A 168 11.12 4.87 -12.14
CA PRO A 168 11.48 6.27 -12.38
C PRO A 168 10.38 7.12 -13.02
N GLY A 169 9.42 6.50 -13.72
CA GLY A 169 8.26 7.18 -14.33
C GLY A 169 7.08 7.42 -13.39
N GLY A 170 7.16 7.04 -12.11
CA GLY A 170 6.04 7.15 -11.17
C GLY A 170 4.98 6.06 -11.37
N TRP A 171 3.81 6.27 -10.78
CA TRP A 171 2.66 5.37 -10.94
C TRP A 171 1.86 5.72 -12.18
N THR A 172 1.53 4.71 -12.98
CA THR A 172 0.46 4.78 -13.99
C THR A 172 -0.71 3.90 -13.55
N ALA A 173 -1.88 4.09 -14.16
CA ALA A 173 -3.04 3.24 -13.89
C ALA A 173 -2.75 1.77 -14.23
N GLU A 174 -2.04 1.52 -15.32
CA GLU A 174 -1.64 0.18 -15.78
C GLU A 174 -0.64 -0.46 -14.81
N ALA A 175 0.36 0.30 -14.35
CA ALA A 175 1.35 -0.19 -13.39
C ALA A 175 0.72 -0.55 -12.04
N LEU A 176 -0.26 0.25 -11.58
CA LEU A 176 -1.02 -0.04 -10.37
C LEU A 176 -1.86 -1.31 -10.49
N GLU A 177 -2.59 -1.46 -11.59
CA GLU A 177 -3.41 -2.65 -11.85
C GLU A 177 -2.53 -3.90 -11.89
N ALA A 178 -1.38 -3.84 -12.58
CA ALA A 178 -0.43 -4.95 -12.64
C ALA A 178 0.15 -5.31 -11.26
N ALA A 179 0.36 -4.32 -10.38
CA ALA A 179 0.89 -4.55 -9.03
C ALA A 179 -0.09 -5.34 -8.14
N VAL A 180 -1.41 -5.23 -8.38
CA VAL A 180 -2.45 -5.89 -7.56
C VAL A 180 -3.05 -7.15 -8.20
N THR A 181 -2.98 -7.29 -9.51
CA THR A 181 -3.46 -8.48 -10.25
C THR A 181 -2.37 -9.53 -10.49
N GLY A 182 -1.10 -9.12 -10.44
CA GLY A 182 0.04 -10.02 -10.58
C GLY A 182 0.19 -11.01 -9.40
N PRO A 183 1.22 -11.87 -9.42
CA PRO A 183 1.44 -12.88 -8.38
C PRO A 183 1.90 -12.29 -7.03
N ARG A 184 2.31 -11.02 -7.02
CA ARG A 184 3.02 -10.40 -5.91
C ARG A 184 2.20 -10.28 -4.62
N PRO A 185 0.91 -9.85 -4.63
CA PRO A 185 0.10 -9.83 -3.41
C PRO A 185 0.02 -11.20 -2.74
N VAL A 186 -0.19 -12.27 -3.52
CA VAL A 186 -0.25 -13.64 -3.00
C VAL A 186 1.10 -14.08 -2.41
N GLN A 187 2.21 -13.74 -3.07
CA GLN A 187 3.56 -14.01 -2.57
C GLN A 187 3.85 -13.26 -1.26
N ILE A 188 3.44 -12.00 -1.15
CA ILE A 188 3.59 -11.20 0.07
C ILE A 188 2.74 -11.79 1.19
N ASP A 189 1.47 -12.11 0.92
CA ASP A 189 0.59 -12.71 1.91
C ASP A 189 1.13 -14.06 2.40
N ALA A 190 1.69 -14.88 1.51
CA ALA A 190 2.34 -16.14 1.86
C ALA A 190 3.61 -15.93 2.71
N PHE A 191 4.46 -14.97 2.32
CA PHE A 191 5.64 -14.56 3.09
C PHE A 191 5.25 -14.12 4.51
N LEU A 192 4.29 -13.20 4.64
CA LEU A 192 3.84 -12.68 5.92
C LEU A 192 3.25 -13.76 6.83
N ARG A 193 2.48 -14.72 6.29
CA ARG A 193 1.98 -15.88 7.05
C ARG A 193 3.10 -16.84 7.47
N GLY A 194 4.15 -16.94 6.66
CA GLY A 194 5.33 -17.77 6.90
C GLY A 194 6.29 -17.20 7.94
N LEU A 195 6.18 -15.91 8.28
CA LEU A 195 6.92 -15.32 9.39
C LEU A 195 6.53 -16.04 10.69
N SER A 196 7.51 -16.68 11.31
CA SER A 196 7.37 -17.39 12.58
C SER A 196 8.30 -16.77 13.63
N GLY A 197 7.91 -16.82 14.91
CA GLY A 197 8.65 -16.20 16.03
C GLY A 197 7.95 -14.98 16.66
N PRO A 198 8.69 -14.11 17.41
CA PRO A 198 8.12 -12.95 18.12
C PRO A 198 7.39 -11.95 17.21
N ALA A 199 7.55 -12.06 15.89
CA ALA A 199 6.78 -11.30 14.90
C ALA A 199 5.27 -11.63 14.88
N ARG A 200 4.85 -12.86 15.23
CA ARG A 200 3.42 -13.21 15.40
C ARG A 200 2.85 -12.68 16.72
N ALA A 201 3.69 -12.56 17.76
CA ALA A 201 3.28 -12.05 19.07
C ALA A 201 3.04 -10.52 19.07
N ALA A 202 3.56 -9.81 18.07
CA ALA A 202 3.42 -8.36 17.90
C ALA A 202 2.11 -7.91 17.22
N GLY A 203 1.14 -8.81 17.02
CA GLY A 203 -0.21 -8.44 16.61
C GLY A 203 -0.32 -7.90 15.18
N LEU A 204 0.20 -8.64 14.19
CA LEU A 204 -0.26 -8.51 12.79
C LEU A 204 -1.63 -9.19 12.63
N ASP A 205 -2.56 -8.92 13.54
CA ASP A 205 -3.95 -9.28 13.33
C ASP A 205 -4.56 -8.21 12.43
N ARG A 206 -5.16 -8.68 11.33
CA ARG A 206 -5.99 -7.85 10.46
C ARG A 206 -6.97 -7.13 11.38
N ALA A 207 -7.06 -5.80 11.29
CA ALA A 207 -8.16 -5.06 11.90
C ALA A 207 -9.47 -5.75 11.47
N GLY A 208 -10.07 -6.46 12.42
CA GLY A 208 -11.20 -7.34 12.17
C GLY A 208 -12.42 -6.51 11.79
N VAL A 209 -13.10 -6.95 10.74
CA VAL A 209 -14.55 -6.77 10.64
C VAL A 209 -15.14 -7.47 11.86
N PRO A 210 -15.93 -6.79 12.72
CA PRO A 210 -16.64 -7.47 13.80
C PRO A 210 -17.45 -8.62 13.22
N GLY A 211 -17.29 -9.80 13.83
CA GLY A 211 -18.02 -11.00 13.45
C GLY A 211 -19.53 -10.76 13.56
N ASP A 212 -20.22 -11.23 12.54
CA ASP A 212 -21.67 -11.39 12.53
C ASP A 212 -22.01 -12.51 13.52
N ASP A 213 -22.38 -12.12 14.74
CA ASP A 213 -22.95 -13.04 15.73
C ASP A 213 -24.47 -13.07 15.55
N ASP A 214 -24.92 -14.23 15.07
CA ASP A 214 -26.29 -14.69 14.87
C ASP A 214 -27.29 -14.33 16.00
N ARG A 215 -28.53 -14.04 15.54
CA ARG A 215 -29.83 -14.36 16.16
C ARG A 215 -30.30 -13.63 17.42
N GLY A 216 -31.41 -12.91 17.25
CA GLY A 216 -32.37 -12.48 18.26
C GLY A 216 -33.51 -11.68 17.65
#